data_AF-A0A356UC07-F1
#
_entry.id   AF-A0A356UC07-F1
#
_cell.length_a   1.000
_cell.length_b   1.000
_cell.length_c   1.000
_cell.angle_alpha   90.00
_cell.angle_beta   90.00
_cell.angle_gamma   90.00
#
_symmetry.space_group_name_H-M   'P 1'
#
loop_
_entity.id
_entity.type
_entity.pdbx_description
1 polymer ?
#
loop_
_entity_poly.entity_id
_entity_poly.type
_entity_poly.pdbx_seq_one_letter_code
_entity_poly.pdbx_strand_id
1 'polypeptide(L)'
;GTVICGDTYFNENLENATEEVITLVASFKPDLLIAGPAFNAGRYGMACGAVCAAIQEKLKIPVVTGMYEENPGADMYKKEVYIVKTGNSAAQMRTAVPALARLATRLVKGEVMGSPAEEGYLARGIRKNIFHEQRGSARAVEMLLKKLKGEPFTTEYPMP
;
A
#
# COMPACT_ATOMS: atom_id res chain seq x y z
N GLY A 1 5.10 -0.08 20.45
CA GLY A 1 4.22 -1.07 21.11
C GLY A 1 3.76 -2.09 20.09
N THR A 2 3.12 -3.17 20.55
CA THR A 2 2.51 -4.19 19.68
C THR A 2 1.08 -4.40 20.12
N VAL A 3 0.14 -4.35 19.17
CA VAL A 3 -1.28 -4.67 19.40
C VAL A 3 -1.58 -5.96 18.67
N ILE A 4 -2.26 -6.90 19.34
CA ILE A 4 -2.58 -8.22 18.81
C ILE A 4 -4.09 -8.33 18.74
N CYS A 5 -4.61 -8.67 17.56
CA CYS A 5 -6.03 -8.90 17.32
C CYS A 5 -6.17 -10.09 16.37
N GLY A 6 -7.08 -11.01 16.67
CA GLY A 6 -7.39 -12.13 15.78
C GLY A 6 -8.18 -11.65 14.57
N ASP A 7 -7.79 -12.07 13.38
CA ASP A 7 -8.45 -11.66 12.13
C ASP A 7 -9.92 -12.08 12.08
N THR A 8 -10.25 -13.27 12.61
CA THR A 8 -11.62 -13.76 12.69
C THR A 8 -12.48 -12.85 13.57
N TYR A 9 -12.02 -12.56 14.78
CA TYR A 9 -12.72 -11.67 15.71
C TYR A 9 -12.93 -10.27 15.12
N PHE A 10 -11.89 -9.71 14.50
CA PHE A 10 -11.96 -8.38 13.89
C PHE A 10 -13.00 -8.31 12.77
N ASN A 11 -13.02 -9.30 11.87
CA ASN A 11 -13.97 -9.31 10.74
C ASN A 11 -15.42 -9.56 11.19
N GLU A 12 -15.64 -10.25 12.32
CA GLU A 12 -16.97 -10.49 12.88
C GLU A 12 -17.49 -9.33 13.75
N ASN A 13 -16.59 -8.49 14.29
CA ASN A 13 -16.92 -7.43 15.25
C ASN A 13 -16.32 -6.08 14.83
N LEU A 14 -16.46 -5.72 13.56
CA LEU A 14 -15.66 -4.69 12.90
C LEU A 14 -15.67 -3.34 13.63
N GLU A 15 -16.82 -2.86 14.06
CA GLU A 15 -16.96 -1.58 14.78
C GLU A 15 -16.24 -1.61 16.13
N ASN A 16 -16.65 -2.50 17.03
CA ASN A 16 -16.08 -2.62 18.38
C ASN A 16 -14.58 -2.93 18.36
N ALA A 17 -14.15 -3.89 17.53
CA ALA A 17 -12.76 -4.28 17.43
C ALA A 17 -11.89 -3.14 16.87
N THR A 18 -12.42 -2.32 15.96
CA THR A 18 -11.71 -1.15 15.44
C THR A 18 -11.53 -0.10 16.53
N GLU A 19 -12.55 0.22 17.31
CA GLU A 19 -12.46 1.19 18.42
C GLU A 19 -11.48 0.75 19.50
N GLU A 20 -11.49 -0.53 19.87
CA GLU A 20 -10.54 -1.10 20.82
C GLU A 20 -9.10 -0.98 20.30
N VAL A 21 -8.87 -1.36 19.04
CA VAL A 21 -7.54 -1.25 18.42
C VAL A 21 -7.08 0.21 18.36
N ILE A 22 -7.94 1.15 17.99
CA ILE A 22 -7.61 2.59 17.99
C ILE A 22 -7.19 3.05 19.38
N THR A 23 -7.96 2.68 20.40
CA THR A 23 -7.69 3.05 21.80
C THR A 23 -6.35 2.50 22.26
N LEU A 24 -6.08 1.22 21.98
CA LEU A 24 -4.81 0.59 22.31
C LEU A 24 -3.64 1.25 21.57
N VAL A 25 -3.77 1.49 20.26
CA VAL A 25 -2.72 2.15 19.47
C VAL A 25 -2.46 3.56 19.98
N ALA A 26 -3.51 4.34 20.25
CA ALA A 26 -3.38 5.71 20.77
C ALA A 26 -2.64 5.76 22.11
N SER A 27 -2.82 4.76 22.98
CA SER A 27 -2.13 4.68 24.27
C SER A 27 -0.60 4.62 24.14
N PHE A 28 -0.08 4.08 23.03
CA PHE A 28 1.34 4.02 22.74
C PHE A 28 1.93 5.33 22.18
N LYS A 29 1.07 6.31 21.83
CA LYS A 29 1.46 7.56 21.16
C LYS A 29 2.44 7.35 19.99
N PRO A 30 2.12 6.48 19.02
CA PRO A 30 3.06 6.13 17.96
C PRO A 30 3.16 7.24 16.90
N ASP A 31 4.33 7.37 16.31
CA ASP A 31 4.55 8.25 15.14
C ASP A 31 4.07 7.61 13.83
N LEU A 32 3.93 6.29 13.79
CA LEU A 32 3.47 5.52 12.64
C LEU A 32 2.92 4.15 13.07
N LEU A 33 1.97 3.62 12.30
CA LEU A 33 1.50 2.23 12.42
C LEU A 33 1.95 1.38 11.23
N ILE A 34 2.40 0.16 11.52
CA ILE A 34 2.58 -0.91 10.53
C ILE A 34 1.59 -2.03 10.84
N ALA A 35 0.79 -2.43 9.85
CA ALA A 35 -0.07 -3.62 9.95
C ALA A 35 0.35 -4.68 8.91
N GLY A 36 0.47 -5.95 9.30
CA GLY A 36 0.91 -7.03 8.43
C GLY A 36 2.45 -7.22 8.40
N PRO A 37 3.03 -7.71 7.29
CA PRO A 37 2.41 -7.96 5.98
C PRO A 37 1.44 -9.13 5.97
N ALA A 38 0.33 -8.97 5.23
CA ALA A 38 -0.72 -9.97 5.11
C ALA A 38 -0.52 -10.95 3.94
N PHE A 39 0.41 -10.69 3.02
CA PHE A 39 0.63 -11.52 1.82
C PHE A 39 -0.70 -11.82 1.11
N ASN A 40 -1.02 -13.08 0.80
CA ASN A 40 -2.31 -13.47 0.21
C ASN A 40 -3.36 -13.94 1.25
N ALA A 41 -3.18 -13.63 2.54
CA ALA A 41 -4.17 -13.99 3.56
C ALA A 41 -5.35 -13.00 3.52
N GLY A 42 -6.49 -13.42 2.98
CA GLY A 42 -7.63 -12.54 2.70
C GLY A 42 -8.22 -11.84 3.93
N ARG A 43 -8.70 -12.61 4.93
CA ARG A 43 -9.29 -12.04 6.16
C ARG A 43 -8.32 -11.15 6.92
N TYR A 44 -7.06 -11.57 7.00
CA TYR A 44 -6.01 -10.79 7.67
C TYR A 44 -5.66 -9.51 6.89
N GLY A 45 -5.64 -9.55 5.57
CA GLY A 45 -5.45 -8.37 4.72
C GLY A 45 -6.58 -7.35 4.88
N MET A 46 -7.83 -7.82 4.90
CA MET A 46 -8.99 -6.97 5.18
C MET A 46 -8.87 -6.28 6.54
N ALA A 47 -8.53 -7.02 7.59
CA ALA A 47 -8.33 -6.45 8.93
C ALA A 47 -7.19 -5.43 8.97
N CYS A 48 -6.03 -5.74 8.37
CA CYS A 48 -4.88 -4.82 8.30
C CYS A 48 -5.23 -3.52 7.57
N GLY A 49 -5.95 -3.63 6.44
CA GLY A 49 -6.38 -2.46 5.67
C GLY A 49 -7.37 -1.60 6.43
N ALA A 50 -8.38 -2.20 7.06
CA ALA A 50 -9.38 -1.52 7.87
C ALA A 50 -8.77 -0.77 9.05
N VAL A 51 -7.88 -1.43 9.81
CA VAL A 51 -7.16 -0.79 10.93
C VAL A 51 -6.32 0.38 10.45
N CYS A 52 -5.55 0.20 9.37
CA CYS A 52 -4.75 1.29 8.80
C CYS A 52 -5.61 2.49 8.38
N ALA A 53 -6.72 2.25 7.67
CA ALA A 53 -7.63 3.30 7.24
C ALA A 53 -8.22 4.06 8.45
N ALA A 54 -8.71 3.33 9.44
CA ALA A 54 -9.32 3.91 10.64
C ALA A 54 -8.31 4.72 11.47
N ILE A 55 -7.07 4.24 11.61
CA ILE A 55 -6.01 4.95 12.33
C ILE A 55 -5.57 6.21 11.58
N GLN A 56 -5.43 6.14 10.26
CA GLN A 56 -5.12 7.30 9.44
C GLN A 56 -6.24 8.36 9.52
N GLU A 57 -7.49 7.93 9.57
CA GLU A 57 -8.63 8.84 9.70
C GLU A 57 -8.70 9.48 11.09
N LYS A 58 -8.57 8.69 12.17
CA LYS A 58 -8.84 9.13 13.55
C LYS A 58 -7.61 9.73 14.24
N LEU A 59 -6.46 9.08 14.14
CA LEU A 59 -5.22 9.52 14.80
C LEU A 59 -4.36 10.42 13.93
N LYS A 60 -4.64 10.51 12.62
CA LYS A 60 -3.91 11.35 11.66
C LYS A 60 -2.40 11.05 11.60
N ILE A 61 -2.00 9.84 11.96
CA ILE A 61 -0.61 9.36 11.84
C ILE A 61 -0.43 8.60 10.52
N PRO A 62 0.79 8.59 9.95
CA PRO A 62 1.08 7.75 8.79
C PRO A 62 0.92 6.26 9.13
N VAL A 63 0.45 5.51 8.14
CA VAL A 63 0.23 4.06 8.24
C VAL A 63 0.79 3.38 7.00
N VAL A 64 1.26 2.15 7.17
CA VAL A 64 1.70 1.32 6.05
C VAL A 64 1.34 -0.15 6.29
N THR A 65 1.02 -0.85 5.22
CA THR A 65 0.80 -2.30 5.24
C THR A 65 1.44 -2.95 4.02
N GLY A 66 1.45 -4.29 3.96
CA GLY A 66 2.00 -5.04 2.85
C GLY A 66 1.10 -6.19 2.48
N MET A 67 0.73 -6.30 1.20
CA MET A 67 -0.21 -7.30 0.71
C MET A 67 0.18 -7.78 -0.68
N TYR A 68 -0.21 -9.02 -1.00
CA TYR A 68 -0.18 -9.53 -2.36
C TYR A 68 -1.27 -8.82 -3.18
N GLU A 69 -1.04 -8.64 -4.48
CA GLU A 69 -1.95 -7.85 -5.33
C GLU A 69 -3.35 -8.45 -5.47
N GLU A 70 -3.48 -9.77 -5.30
CA GLU A 70 -4.77 -10.48 -5.31
C GLU A 70 -5.44 -10.56 -3.93
N ASN A 71 -4.82 -10.01 -2.88
CA ASN A 71 -5.44 -9.96 -1.57
C ASN A 71 -6.68 -9.03 -1.63
N PRO A 72 -7.87 -9.44 -1.14
CA PRO A 72 -9.06 -8.59 -1.16
C PRO A 72 -8.86 -7.25 -0.44
N GLY A 73 -8.06 -7.22 0.64
CA GLY A 73 -7.71 -5.99 1.34
C GLY A 73 -6.86 -5.04 0.49
N ALA A 74 -6.09 -5.57 -0.46
CA ALA A 74 -5.29 -4.74 -1.35
C ALA A 74 -6.18 -3.91 -2.27
N ASP A 75 -7.16 -4.54 -2.91
CA ASP A 75 -8.07 -3.82 -3.81
C ASP A 75 -8.95 -2.81 -3.06
N MET A 76 -9.45 -3.22 -1.88
CA MET A 76 -10.32 -2.39 -1.06
C MET A 76 -9.62 -1.14 -0.52
N TYR A 77 -8.37 -1.27 -0.05
CA TYR A 77 -7.71 -0.19 0.69
C TYR A 77 -6.57 0.51 -0.04
N LYS A 78 -6.12 0.05 -1.23
CA LYS A 78 -4.99 0.69 -1.96
C LYS A 78 -5.20 2.17 -2.27
N LYS A 79 -6.45 2.63 -2.39
CA LYS A 79 -6.72 4.07 -2.65
C LYS A 79 -6.40 4.92 -1.43
N GLU A 80 -6.67 4.41 -0.24
CA GLU A 80 -6.57 5.14 1.03
C GLU A 80 -5.19 4.94 1.67
N VAL A 81 -4.71 3.70 1.73
CA VAL A 81 -3.51 3.29 2.47
C VAL A 81 -2.35 2.98 1.53
N TYR A 82 -1.13 3.27 1.97
CA TYR A 82 0.07 2.77 1.29
C TYR A 82 0.25 1.27 1.55
N ILE A 83 0.11 0.46 0.50
CA ILE A 83 0.24 -1.00 0.55
C ILE A 83 1.49 -1.41 -0.22
N VAL A 84 2.54 -1.86 0.47
CA VAL A 84 3.72 -2.45 -0.16
C VAL A 84 3.33 -3.72 -0.91
N LYS A 85 3.77 -3.84 -2.18
CA LYS A 85 3.57 -5.06 -2.96
C LYS A 85 4.43 -6.16 -2.36
N THR A 86 3.78 -7.17 -1.80
CA THR A 86 4.46 -8.37 -1.30
C THR A 86 4.19 -9.55 -2.22
N GLY A 87 4.87 -10.67 -1.95
CA GLY A 87 4.53 -11.94 -2.58
C GLY A 87 3.31 -12.62 -1.99
N ASN A 88 3.00 -13.82 -2.48
CA ASN A 88 1.81 -14.56 -2.07
C ASN A 88 1.88 -15.21 -0.68
N SER A 89 3.08 -15.36 -0.08
CA SER A 89 3.25 -16.04 1.20
C SER A 89 4.37 -15.49 2.06
N ALA A 90 4.38 -15.88 3.33
CA ALA A 90 5.38 -15.50 4.34
C ALA A 90 6.81 -15.91 3.98
N ALA A 91 7.02 -16.82 3.03
CA ALA A 91 8.35 -17.15 2.52
C ALA A 91 9.09 -15.92 1.96
N GLN A 92 8.35 -14.89 1.55
CA GLN A 92 8.89 -13.63 1.03
C GLN A 92 9.07 -12.55 2.11
N MET A 93 9.00 -12.91 3.40
CA MET A 93 9.28 -12.00 4.54
C MET A 93 10.61 -11.25 4.37
N ARG A 94 11.66 -11.95 3.93
CA ARG A 94 13.03 -11.40 3.80
C ARG A 94 13.08 -10.18 2.86
N THR A 95 12.20 -10.12 1.86
CA THR A 95 12.10 -8.98 0.93
C THR A 95 11.00 -8.00 1.33
N ALA A 96 9.88 -8.49 1.88
CA ALA A 96 8.74 -7.67 2.27
C ALA A 96 9.05 -6.73 3.44
N VAL A 97 9.74 -7.21 4.49
CA VAL A 97 10.02 -6.40 5.69
C VAL A 97 10.93 -5.21 5.39
N PRO A 98 12.06 -5.35 4.66
CA PRO A 98 12.88 -4.20 4.29
C PRO A 98 12.13 -3.16 3.46
N ALA A 99 11.24 -3.60 2.56
CA ALA A 99 10.42 -2.68 1.75
C ALA A 99 9.43 -1.89 2.61
N LEU A 100 8.75 -2.56 3.55
CA LEU A 100 7.88 -1.91 4.54
C LEU A 100 8.64 -0.91 5.40
N ALA A 101 9.79 -1.30 5.95
CA ALA A 101 10.60 -0.45 6.81
C ALA A 101 11.09 0.81 6.07
N ARG A 102 11.54 0.65 4.81
CA ARG A 102 11.95 1.78 3.96
C ARG A 102 10.79 2.76 3.77
N LEU A 103 9.62 2.28 3.36
CA LEU A 103 8.46 3.13 3.10
C LEU A 103 7.95 3.80 4.39
N ALA A 104 7.87 3.05 5.49
CA ALA A 104 7.52 3.57 6.81
C ALA A 104 8.43 4.73 7.24
N THR A 105 9.74 4.55 7.10
CA THR A 105 10.74 5.56 7.50
C THR A 105 10.55 6.86 6.72
N ARG A 106 10.31 6.77 5.41
CA ARG A 106 10.08 7.95 4.57
C ARG A 106 8.78 8.66 4.91
N LEU A 107 7.73 7.91 5.25
CA LEU A 107 6.43 8.46 5.66
C LEU A 107 6.55 9.24 6.97
N VAL A 108 7.24 8.70 7.97
CA VAL A 108 7.50 9.39 9.24
C VAL A 108 8.30 10.68 9.03
N LYS A 109 9.27 10.67 8.11
CA LYS A 109 10.06 11.86 7.76
C LYS A 109 9.30 12.90 6.93
N GLY A 110 8.08 12.62 6.48
CA GLY A 110 7.29 13.52 5.65
C GLY A 110 7.89 13.72 4.25
N GLU A 111 8.65 12.76 3.74
CA GLU A 111 9.26 12.85 2.42
C GLU A 111 8.22 12.74 1.30
N VAL A 112 8.51 13.40 0.16
CA VAL A 112 7.67 13.25 -1.04
C VAL A 112 7.87 11.84 -1.60
N MET A 113 6.77 11.07 -1.64
CA MET A 113 6.76 9.72 -2.21
C MET A 113 6.87 9.76 -3.73
N GLY A 114 7.75 8.90 -4.27
CA GLY A 114 7.90 8.66 -5.70
C GLY A 114 6.75 7.85 -6.29
N SER A 115 6.97 7.29 -7.47
CA SER A 115 5.99 6.46 -8.15
C SER A 115 5.80 5.10 -7.44
N PRO A 116 4.65 4.43 -7.63
CA PRO A 116 4.42 3.08 -7.10
C PRO A 116 5.54 2.09 -7.47
N ALA A 117 6.10 2.21 -8.69
CA ALA A 117 7.16 1.36 -9.19
C ALA A 117 8.52 1.60 -8.49
N GLU A 118 8.85 2.86 -8.20
CA GLU A 118 10.10 3.22 -7.51
C GLU A 118 10.04 2.85 -6.02
N GLU A 119 8.89 3.09 -5.38
CA GLU A 119 8.73 2.87 -3.94
C GLU A 119 8.38 1.42 -3.58
N GLY A 120 7.77 0.69 -4.52
CA GLY A 120 7.34 -0.70 -4.34
C GLY A 120 5.98 -0.86 -3.65
N TYR A 121 5.10 0.14 -3.75
CA TYR A 121 3.72 0.05 -3.25
C TYR A 121 2.72 -0.13 -4.40
N LEU A 122 1.53 -0.64 -4.10
CA LEU A 122 0.46 -0.88 -5.08
C LEU A 122 -0.13 0.44 -5.57
N ALA A 123 -0.36 0.55 -6.88
CA ALA A 123 -0.89 1.76 -7.49
C ALA A 123 -2.23 2.18 -6.85
N ARG A 124 -2.26 3.40 -6.32
CA ARG A 124 -3.38 3.92 -5.51
C ARG A 124 -4.50 4.56 -6.35
N GLY A 125 -4.37 4.57 -7.68
CA GLY A 125 -5.28 5.30 -8.58
C GLY A 125 -5.15 6.82 -8.52
N ILE A 126 -4.17 7.35 -7.78
CA ILE A 126 -3.90 8.79 -7.69
C ILE A 126 -3.11 9.22 -8.92
N ARG A 127 -3.63 10.21 -9.66
CA ARG A 127 -2.95 10.81 -10.80
C ARG A 127 -2.30 12.12 -10.38
N LYS A 128 -1.01 12.25 -10.68
CA LYS A 128 -0.23 13.47 -10.44
C LYS A 128 0.29 14.00 -11.77
N ASN A 129 0.21 15.32 -11.95
CA ASN A 129 0.85 15.96 -13.08
C ASN A 129 2.36 16.02 -12.83
N ILE A 130 3.14 15.57 -13.80
CA ILE A 130 4.60 15.61 -13.77
C ILE A 130 5.11 16.31 -15.03
N PHE A 131 6.23 17.03 -14.89
CA PHE A 131 6.97 17.54 -16.04
C PHE A 131 7.93 16.47 -16.53
N HIS A 132 7.93 16.23 -17.83
CA HIS A 132 8.77 15.23 -18.48
C HIS A 132 9.67 15.91 -19.51
N GLU A 133 10.92 15.46 -19.63
CA GLU A 133 11.92 16.07 -20.51
C GLU A 133 11.50 16.04 -21.99
N GLN A 134 10.95 14.91 -22.42
CA GLN A 134 10.36 14.75 -23.76
C GLN A 134 8.89 15.14 -23.82
N ARG A 135 8.45 15.70 -24.96
CA ARG A 135 7.03 16.02 -25.23
C ARG A 135 6.18 14.75 -25.35
N GLY A 136 4.91 14.83 -24.93
CA GLY A 136 4.00 13.67 -24.93
C GLY A 136 3.78 13.03 -26.30
N SER A 137 3.77 13.83 -27.37
CA SER A 137 3.65 13.32 -28.74
C SER A 137 4.82 12.43 -29.15
N ALA A 138 6.05 12.78 -28.78
CA ALA A 138 7.23 12.00 -29.10
C ALA A 138 7.18 10.62 -28.41
N ARG A 139 6.84 10.59 -27.13
CA ARG A 139 6.73 9.36 -26.32
C ARG A 139 5.60 8.44 -26.82
N ALA A 140 4.46 9.03 -27.17
CA ALA A 140 3.33 8.28 -27.74
C ALA A 140 3.69 7.63 -29.07
N VAL A 141 4.39 8.35 -29.96
CA VAL A 141 4.87 7.80 -31.25
C VAL A 141 5.91 6.71 -31.01
N GLU A 142 6.86 6.91 -30.09
CA GLU A 142 7.87 5.89 -29.77
C GLU A 142 7.22 4.59 -29.28
N MET A 143 6.24 4.70 -28.37
CA MET A 143 5.49 3.55 -27.87
C MET A 143 4.71 2.83 -28.97
N LEU A 144 4.08 3.59 -29.88
CA LEU A 144 3.38 3.03 -31.04
C LEU A 144 4.35 2.28 -31.96
N LEU A 145 5.52 2.85 -32.24
CA LEU A 145 6.54 2.20 -33.07
C LEU A 145 7.04 0.90 -32.44
N LYS A 146 7.30 0.87 -31.13
CA LYS A 146 7.65 -0.36 -30.40
C LYS A 146 6.56 -1.41 -30.53
N LYS A 147 5.29 -1.02 -30.32
CA LYS A 147 4.14 -1.91 -30.45
C LYS A 147 4.02 -2.51 -31.86
N LEU A 148 4.20 -1.71 -32.91
CA LEU A 148 4.15 -2.17 -34.30
C LEU A 148 5.29 -3.14 -34.65
N LYS A 149 6.44 -3.00 -33.98
CA LYS A 149 7.60 -3.89 -34.15
C LYS A 149 7.53 -5.16 -33.29
N GLY A 150 6.54 -5.29 -32.41
CA GLY A 150 6.49 -6.37 -31.42
C GLY A 150 7.54 -6.24 -30.30
N GLU A 151 8.09 -5.05 -30.10
CA GLU A 151 9.06 -4.77 -29.03
C GLU A 151 8.34 -4.50 -27.70
N PRO A 152 8.96 -4.81 -26.54
CA PRO A 152 8.42 -4.48 -25.24
C PRO A 152 8.18 -2.98 -25.09
N PHE A 153 7.01 -2.60 -24.58
CA PHE A 153 6.68 -1.23 -24.24
C PHE A 153 5.87 -1.17 -22.94
N THR A 154 5.97 -0.05 -22.23
CA THR A 154 5.19 0.21 -21.01
C THR A 154 4.25 1.37 -21.28
N THR A 155 2.96 1.17 -20.99
CA THR A 155 1.98 2.25 -21.08
C THR A 155 2.22 3.26 -19.96
N GLU A 156 2.29 4.55 -20.31
CA GLU A 156 2.26 5.65 -19.34
C GLU A 156 0.85 5.82 -18.72
N TYR A 157 -0.15 5.18 -19.32
CA TYR A 157 -1.55 5.30 -18.93
C TYR A 157 -2.21 3.91 -18.91
N PRO A 158 -1.93 3.08 -17.88
CA PRO A 158 -2.63 1.82 -17.70
C PRO A 158 -4.14 2.09 -17.50
N MET A 159 -4.98 1.34 -18.20
CA MET A 159 -6.42 1.36 -17.93
C MET A 159 -6.68 0.73 -16.56
N PRO A 160 -7.60 1.30 -15.76
CA PRO A 160 -7.96 0.76 -14.44
C PRO A 160 -8.65 -0.62 -14.54
#